data_AF-A0A959UWM5-F1
#
_entry.id   AF-A0A959UWM5-F1
#
_cell.length_a   1.000
_cell.length_b   1.000
_cell.length_c   1.000
_cell.angle_alpha   90.00
_cell.angle_beta   90.00
_cell.angle_gamma   90.00
#
_symmetry.space_group_name_H-M   'P 1'
#
loop_
_entity.id
_entity.type
_entity.pdbx_description
1 polymer ?
#
loop_
_entity_poly.entity_id
_entity_poly.type
_entity_poly.pdbx_seq_one_letter_code
_entity_poly.pdbx_strand_id
1 'polypeptide(L)'
;AGEARGSTVATAGDVNGDGYTDVLIGAPSAASGGVLHVFYGTSTGLPAAPDLSITGASVGASPGFATDACTAGDVNGDGYADVIAGAPASGPGRALVFMGSPGGLASSPAVTLTHAIGQFGRSVSSAGDIDSDGYGDVIVGSNGNGAVVFRGGPGGVITTPHQVLTGASVGHDVCTAGDVNGDG
;
A
#
# COMPACT_ATOMS: atom_id res chain seq x y z
N ALA A 1 -21.94 -3.36 16.89
CA ALA A 1 -21.22 -2.19 17.44
C ALA A 1 -19.92 -2.69 18.07
N GLY A 2 -18.81 -2.58 17.34
CA GLY A 2 -17.53 -3.17 17.72
C GLY A 2 -16.55 -3.25 16.56
N GLU A 3 -16.31 -2.15 15.86
CA GLU A 3 -15.30 -2.02 14.79
C GLU A 3 -14.83 -0.56 14.88
N ALA A 4 -13.59 -0.11 15.00
CA ALA A 4 -12.27 -0.70 15.25
C ALA A 4 -11.45 0.44 15.91
N ARG A 5 -10.53 0.12 16.82
CA ARG A 5 -9.42 1.05 17.12
C ARG A 5 -8.35 0.82 16.05
N GLY A 6 -8.01 1.83 15.26
CA GLY A 6 -6.92 1.76 14.28
C GLY A 6 -7.32 1.43 12.83
N SER A 7 -8.45 1.95 12.35
CA SER A 7 -8.74 1.94 10.92
C SER A 7 -7.86 2.95 10.18
N THR A 8 -7.13 2.50 9.15
CA THR A 8 -6.46 3.43 8.22
C THR A 8 -7.46 3.91 7.18
N VAL A 9 -7.32 5.17 6.74
CA VAL A 9 -8.09 5.76 5.64
C VAL A 9 -7.10 6.51 4.77
N ALA A 10 -7.08 6.18 3.48
CA ALA A 10 -6.19 6.80 2.51
C ALA A 10 -6.82 6.82 1.12
N THR A 11 -6.25 7.61 0.21
CA THR A 11 -6.60 7.53 -1.21
C THR A 11 -5.90 6.32 -1.83
N ALA A 12 -6.61 5.61 -2.72
CA ALA A 12 -6.00 4.57 -3.56
C ALA A 12 -5.35 5.16 -4.82
N GLY A 13 -5.64 6.42 -5.14
CA GLY A 13 -5.45 6.97 -6.49
C GLY A 13 -6.67 6.69 -7.34
N ASP A 14 -6.57 6.80 -8.66
CA ASP A 14 -7.60 6.36 -9.60
C ASP A 14 -7.21 4.96 -10.11
N VAL A 15 -7.68 3.92 -9.42
CA VAL A 15 -7.27 2.52 -9.66
C VAL A 15 -8.08 1.86 -10.76
N ASN A 16 -9.20 2.50 -11.17
CA ASN A 16 -10.08 2.02 -12.23
C ASN A 16 -10.02 2.88 -13.51
N GLY A 17 -9.34 4.03 -13.46
CA GLY A 17 -9.13 4.95 -14.58
C GLY A 17 -10.38 5.72 -15.00
N ASP A 18 -11.32 5.94 -14.09
CA ASP A 18 -12.58 6.64 -14.39
C ASP A 18 -12.50 8.17 -14.20
N GLY A 19 -11.34 8.67 -13.78
CA GLY A 19 -11.05 10.07 -13.54
C GLY A 19 -11.41 10.57 -12.13
N TYR A 20 -11.86 9.69 -11.24
CA TYR A 20 -12.16 10.01 -9.84
C TYR A 20 -11.18 9.28 -8.91
N THR A 21 -10.78 9.94 -7.83
CA THR A 21 -9.93 9.31 -6.82
C THR A 21 -10.75 8.33 -5.97
N ASP A 22 -10.22 7.13 -5.82
CA ASP A 22 -10.77 6.04 -5.02
C ASP A 22 -10.23 6.08 -3.58
N VAL A 23 -10.95 5.41 -2.68
CA VAL A 23 -10.66 5.43 -1.23
C VAL A 23 -10.46 4.03 -0.66
N LEU A 24 -9.47 3.92 0.21
CA LEU A 24 -9.14 2.74 0.98
C LEU A 24 -9.54 2.93 2.44
N ILE A 25 -10.12 1.88 3.03
CA ILE A 25 -10.36 1.80 4.47
C ILE A 25 -9.84 0.45 4.97
N GLY A 26 -8.80 0.48 5.80
CA GLY A 26 -8.27 -0.72 6.45
C GLY A 26 -8.93 -0.96 7.80
N ALA A 27 -9.25 -2.22 8.09
CA ALA A 27 -9.77 -2.69 9.36
C ALA A 27 -8.89 -3.84 9.87
N PRO A 28 -7.69 -3.56 10.41
CA PRO A 28 -6.69 -4.61 10.72
C PRO A 28 -7.09 -5.56 11.85
N SER A 29 -8.04 -5.13 12.69
CA SER A 29 -8.58 -5.95 13.78
C SER A 29 -9.83 -6.75 13.38
N ALA A 30 -10.31 -6.62 12.14
CA ALA A 30 -11.46 -7.37 11.66
C ALA A 30 -11.16 -8.88 11.65
N ALA A 31 -12.22 -9.68 11.77
CA ALA A 31 -12.12 -11.13 11.65
C ALA A 31 -11.50 -11.52 10.30
N SER A 32 -10.95 -12.73 10.20
CA SER A 32 -10.20 -13.20 9.02
C SER A 32 -8.87 -12.47 8.78
N GLY A 33 -8.27 -11.91 9.83
CA GLY A 33 -6.89 -11.42 9.79
C GLY A 33 -6.70 -9.98 9.32
N GLY A 34 -7.76 -9.17 9.38
CA GLY A 34 -7.81 -7.82 8.84
C GLY A 34 -8.53 -7.75 7.49
N VAL A 35 -9.09 -6.59 7.15
CA VAL A 35 -9.80 -6.36 5.88
C VAL A 35 -9.38 -5.01 5.28
N LEU A 36 -9.18 -4.96 3.96
CA LEU A 36 -9.06 -3.74 3.17
C LEU A 36 -10.34 -3.55 2.36
N HIS A 37 -11.05 -2.46 2.61
CA HIS A 37 -12.20 -2.04 1.83
C HIS A 37 -11.77 -1.00 0.80
N VAL A 38 -12.25 -1.15 -0.43
CA VAL A 38 -12.03 -0.23 -1.54
C VAL A 38 -13.37 0.34 -1.97
N PHE A 39 -13.41 1.67 -2.11
CA PHE A 39 -14.56 2.42 -2.57
C PHE A 39 -14.15 3.19 -3.81
N TYR A 40 -14.79 2.89 -4.94
CA TYR A 40 -14.51 3.60 -6.17
C TYR A 40 -15.17 4.99 -6.15
N GLY A 41 -14.39 6.01 -6.46
CA GLY A 41 -14.87 7.37 -6.60
C GLY A 41 -15.89 7.46 -7.73
N THR A 42 -16.83 8.39 -7.61
CA THR A 42 -17.75 8.69 -8.70
C THR A 42 -18.01 10.19 -8.78
N SER A 43 -18.66 10.63 -9.86
CA SER A 43 -19.16 12.00 -10.00
C SER A 43 -20.12 12.44 -8.89
N THR A 44 -20.70 11.49 -8.14
CA THR A 44 -21.60 11.76 -7.00
C THR A 44 -20.95 11.54 -5.64
N GLY A 45 -19.66 11.23 -5.60
CA GLY A 45 -18.91 10.86 -4.39
C GLY A 45 -18.77 9.36 -4.20
N LEU A 46 -18.49 8.92 -2.96
CA LEU A 46 -18.26 7.52 -2.62
C LEU A 46 -19.58 6.74 -2.45
N PRO A 47 -19.62 5.45 -2.84
CA PRO A 47 -20.77 4.59 -2.59
C PRO A 47 -20.94 4.27 -1.09
N ALA A 48 -22.15 3.87 -0.71
CA ALA A 48 -22.49 3.56 0.69
C ALA A 48 -21.89 2.23 1.19
N ALA A 49 -21.46 1.36 0.27
CA ALA A 49 -20.83 0.08 0.55
C ALA A 49 -19.56 -0.04 -0.30
N PRO A 50 -18.55 -0.80 0.17
CA PRO A 50 -17.32 -0.97 -0.58
C PRO A 50 -17.57 -1.80 -1.85
N ASP A 51 -16.94 -1.38 -2.96
CA ASP A 51 -16.95 -2.09 -4.23
C ASP A 51 -16.11 -3.37 -4.17
N LEU A 52 -15.04 -3.36 -3.37
CA LEU A 52 -14.17 -4.50 -3.14
C LEU A 52 -13.79 -4.61 -1.66
N SER A 53 -13.71 -5.84 -1.15
CA SER A 53 -13.21 -6.13 0.19
C SER A 53 -12.24 -7.31 0.14
N ILE A 54 -11.00 -7.08 0.56
CA ILE A 54 -9.92 -8.07 0.57
C ILE A 54 -9.61 -8.43 2.00
N THR A 55 -9.59 -9.73 2.33
CA THR A 55 -9.30 -10.18 3.69
C THR A 55 -7.85 -10.62 3.82
N GLY A 56 -7.25 -10.44 5.00
CA GLY A 56 -5.91 -10.93 5.30
C GLY A 56 -5.79 -12.43 5.10
N ALA A 57 -6.81 -13.22 5.45
CA ALA A 57 -6.84 -14.65 5.22
C ALA A 57 -6.81 -15.01 3.72
N SER A 58 -7.55 -14.29 2.87
CA SER A 58 -7.58 -14.56 1.42
C SER A 58 -6.26 -14.29 0.71
N VAL A 59 -5.40 -13.42 1.26
CA VAL A 59 -4.11 -13.06 0.65
C VAL A 59 -2.91 -13.55 1.47
N GLY A 60 -3.12 -14.47 2.41
CA GLY A 60 -2.03 -15.02 3.24
C GLY A 60 -1.38 -14.00 4.18
N ALA A 61 -2.08 -12.93 4.53
CA ALA A 61 -1.58 -11.80 5.30
C ALA A 61 -2.16 -11.67 6.72
N SER A 62 -2.81 -12.71 7.24
CA SER A 62 -3.33 -12.73 8.61
C SER A 62 -2.24 -12.92 9.69
N PRO A 63 -2.36 -12.29 10.88
CA PRO A 63 -3.25 -11.18 11.22
C PRO A 63 -2.65 -9.81 10.87
N GLY A 64 -3.44 -8.74 11.04
CA GLY A 64 -2.97 -7.36 10.92
C GLY A 64 -2.90 -6.82 9.49
N PHE A 65 -3.52 -7.50 8.52
CA PHE A 65 -3.62 -6.98 7.16
C PHE A 65 -4.35 -5.64 7.12
N ALA A 66 -3.88 -4.74 6.26
CA ALA A 66 -4.36 -3.37 6.17
C ALA A 66 -4.21 -2.59 7.48
N THR A 67 -3.12 -2.83 8.23
CA THR A 67 -2.72 -1.96 9.34
C THR A 67 -2.42 -0.56 8.83
N ASP A 68 -1.80 -0.49 7.66
CA ASP A 68 -1.64 0.72 6.88
C ASP A 68 -1.84 0.39 5.40
N ALA A 69 -2.33 1.35 4.61
CA ALA A 69 -2.58 1.19 3.19
C ALA A 69 -2.70 2.55 2.52
N CYS A 70 -2.22 2.66 1.28
CA CYS A 70 -2.34 3.86 0.47
C CYS A 70 -2.06 3.52 -1.01
N THR A 71 -2.18 4.51 -1.88
CA THR A 71 -1.66 4.41 -3.25
C THR A 71 -0.16 4.08 -3.25
N ALA A 72 0.23 3.16 -4.13
CA ALA A 72 1.62 2.90 -4.46
C ALA A 72 2.14 3.82 -5.59
N GLY A 73 1.26 4.62 -6.21
CA GLY A 73 1.50 5.22 -7.52
C GLY A 73 1.21 4.22 -8.64
N ASP A 74 1.60 4.54 -9.87
CA ASP A 74 1.56 3.61 -11.00
C ASP A 74 2.92 2.89 -11.07
N VAL A 75 3.02 1.75 -10.39
CA VAL A 75 4.32 1.05 -10.20
C VAL A 75 4.68 0.16 -11.38
N ASN A 76 3.74 -0.02 -12.33
CA ASN A 76 3.92 -0.85 -13.51
C ASN A 76 3.84 -0.06 -14.83
N GLY A 77 3.52 1.24 -14.78
CA GLY A 77 3.45 2.17 -15.89
C GLY A 77 2.25 1.92 -16.82
N ASP A 78 1.16 1.36 -16.32
CA ASP A 78 -0.03 1.03 -17.12
C ASP A 78 -1.09 2.13 -17.16
N GLY A 79 -0.87 3.23 -16.42
CA GLY A 79 -1.74 4.38 -16.35
C GLY A 79 -2.84 4.28 -15.29
N TYR A 80 -2.89 3.20 -14.51
CA TYR A 80 -3.79 3.03 -13.38
C TYR A 80 -3.01 3.16 -12.06
N ALA A 81 -3.64 3.75 -11.05
CA ALA A 81 -3.01 3.78 -9.74
C ALA A 81 -3.03 2.38 -9.10
N ASP A 82 -1.93 2.01 -8.46
CA ASP A 82 -1.79 0.78 -7.70
C ASP A 82 -1.89 1.05 -6.20
N VAL A 83 -2.02 -0.01 -5.42
CA VAL A 83 -2.20 0.07 -3.96
C VAL A 83 -1.17 -0.79 -3.24
N ILE A 84 -0.61 -0.26 -2.16
CA ILE A 84 0.22 -1.01 -1.21
C ILE A 84 -0.49 -1.10 0.13
N ALA A 85 -0.52 -2.29 0.73
CA ALA A 85 -1.10 -2.54 2.04
C ALA A 85 -0.14 -3.33 2.95
N GLY A 86 0.04 -2.83 4.16
CA GLY A 86 0.90 -3.40 5.19
C GLY A 86 0.20 -4.47 6.02
N ALA A 87 0.94 -5.54 6.33
CA ALA A 87 0.54 -6.59 7.26
C ALA A 87 1.69 -6.90 8.23
N PRO A 88 1.91 -6.04 9.25
CA PRO A 88 2.98 -6.24 10.21
C PRO A 88 2.68 -7.46 11.09
N ALA A 89 3.72 -8.24 11.37
CA ALA A 89 3.68 -9.37 12.29
C ALA A 89 4.74 -9.20 13.38
N SER A 90 4.65 -9.98 14.46
CA SER A 90 5.70 -10.00 15.49
C SER A 90 7.05 -10.54 14.96
N GLY A 91 7.03 -11.29 13.85
CA GLY A 91 8.19 -11.72 13.07
C GLY A 91 8.43 -10.85 11.82
N PRO A 92 8.91 -11.43 10.69
CA PRO A 92 8.96 -10.70 9.43
C PRO A 92 7.53 -10.42 8.99
N GLY A 93 7.15 -9.14 9.04
CA GLY A 93 5.91 -8.69 8.41
C GLY A 93 6.10 -8.61 6.89
N ARG A 94 5.09 -8.04 6.22
CA ARG A 94 5.04 -7.98 4.76
C ARG A 94 4.24 -6.77 4.31
N ALA A 95 4.51 -6.31 3.10
CA ALA A 95 3.67 -5.37 2.38
C ALA A 95 3.21 -6.02 1.08
N LEU A 96 1.97 -5.81 0.69
CA LEU A 96 1.34 -6.42 -0.47
C LEU A 96 0.96 -5.33 -1.45
N VAL A 97 1.34 -5.49 -2.72
CA VAL A 97 1.03 -4.56 -3.80
C VAL A 97 -0.06 -5.16 -4.68
N PHE A 98 -1.13 -4.41 -4.90
CA PHE A 98 -2.29 -4.75 -5.71
C PHE A 98 -2.35 -3.82 -6.90
N MET A 99 -2.51 -4.37 -8.10
CA MET A 99 -2.48 -3.58 -9.33
C MET A 99 -3.87 -3.01 -9.64
N GLY A 100 -3.88 -1.77 -10.10
CA GLY A 100 -5.01 -1.14 -10.76
C GLY A 100 -5.26 -1.75 -12.14
N SER A 101 -6.44 -1.50 -12.70
CA SER A 101 -6.80 -1.92 -14.05
C SER A 101 -8.09 -1.25 -14.49
N PRO A 102 -8.50 -1.33 -15.77
CA PRO A 102 -9.83 -0.88 -16.18
C PRO A 102 -10.98 -1.61 -15.45
N GLY A 103 -10.72 -2.77 -14.83
CA GLY A 103 -11.68 -3.49 -13.99
C GLY A 103 -11.64 -3.09 -12.51
N GLY A 104 -10.83 -2.09 -12.15
CA GLY A 104 -10.50 -1.71 -10.79
C GLY A 104 -9.35 -2.52 -10.19
N LEU A 105 -9.25 -2.46 -8.86
CA LEU A 105 -8.14 -3.06 -8.10
C LEU A 105 -8.22 -4.59 -8.11
N ALA A 106 -7.08 -5.25 -8.32
CA ALA A 106 -6.98 -6.70 -8.21
C ALA A 106 -7.28 -7.18 -6.77
N SER A 107 -8.01 -8.29 -6.65
CA SER A 107 -8.34 -8.90 -5.34
C SER A 107 -7.21 -9.77 -4.76
N SER A 108 -6.20 -10.10 -5.56
CA SER A 108 -4.98 -10.79 -5.16
C SER A 108 -3.76 -9.89 -5.38
N PRO A 109 -2.75 -9.95 -4.49
CA PRO A 109 -1.54 -9.16 -4.64
C PRO A 109 -0.73 -9.63 -5.85
N ALA A 110 -0.22 -8.69 -6.64
CA ALA A 110 0.73 -8.97 -7.69
C ALA A 110 2.14 -9.20 -7.13
N VAL A 111 2.50 -8.45 -6.08
CA VAL A 111 3.81 -8.53 -5.42
C VAL A 111 3.62 -8.60 -3.91
N THR A 112 4.40 -9.46 -3.25
CA THR A 112 4.53 -9.49 -1.78
C THR A 112 5.97 -9.17 -1.40
N LEU A 113 6.14 -8.03 -0.73
CA LEU A 113 7.43 -7.55 -0.23
C LEU A 113 7.65 -8.10 1.19
N THR A 114 8.84 -8.62 1.43
CA THR A 114 9.26 -9.10 2.75
C THR A 114 10.67 -8.62 3.05
N HIS A 115 10.97 -8.47 4.34
CA HIS A 115 12.31 -8.16 4.78
C HIS A 115 12.56 -8.76 6.17
N ALA A 116 13.82 -8.98 6.53
CA ALA A 116 14.19 -9.56 7.82
C ALA A 116 13.99 -8.58 9.01
N ILE A 117 13.65 -7.33 8.75
CA ILE A 117 13.40 -6.33 9.81
C ILE A 117 12.05 -6.67 10.46
N GLY A 118 12.01 -6.68 11.79
CA GLY A 118 10.80 -7.00 12.55
C GLY A 118 9.70 -5.95 12.33
N GLN A 119 8.44 -6.41 12.26
CA GLN A 119 7.26 -5.56 12.00
C GLN A 119 7.27 -4.82 10.65
N PHE A 120 8.00 -5.35 9.66
CA PHE A 120 7.94 -4.85 8.28
C PHE A 120 6.50 -4.74 7.76
N GLY A 121 6.17 -3.69 7.02
CA GLY A 121 4.80 -3.40 6.61
C GLY A 121 3.97 -2.74 7.71
N ARG A 122 4.61 -2.15 8.72
CA ARG A 122 3.90 -1.36 9.75
C ARG A 122 3.31 -0.08 9.16
N SER A 123 4.08 0.57 8.31
CA SER A 123 3.71 1.77 7.57
C SER A 123 4.13 1.58 6.12
N VAL A 124 3.33 2.07 5.18
CA VAL A 124 3.59 1.95 3.75
C VAL A 124 3.28 3.26 3.04
N SER A 125 4.06 3.60 2.01
CA SER A 125 3.79 4.75 1.16
C SER A 125 4.33 4.52 -0.25
N SER A 126 3.75 5.20 -1.23
CA SER A 126 4.50 5.52 -2.45
C SER A 126 5.74 6.33 -2.07
N ALA A 127 6.84 6.13 -2.78
CA ALA A 127 8.03 6.96 -2.68
C ALA A 127 8.10 8.00 -3.82
N GLY A 128 7.13 8.02 -4.74
CA GLY A 128 7.27 8.69 -6.03
C GLY A 128 8.16 7.88 -6.98
N ASP A 129 8.55 8.45 -8.11
CA ASP A 129 9.59 7.90 -8.98
C ASP A 129 10.93 8.52 -8.54
N ILE A 130 11.71 7.80 -7.74
CA ILE A 130 12.90 8.36 -7.07
C ILE A 130 14.15 8.26 -7.93
N ASP A 131 14.11 7.48 -9.02
CA ASP A 131 15.22 7.31 -9.95
C ASP A 131 14.89 7.71 -11.39
N SER A 132 13.74 8.37 -11.57
CA SER A 132 13.26 8.94 -12.83
C SER A 132 13.17 7.91 -13.95
N ASP A 133 12.78 6.68 -13.62
CA ASP A 133 12.65 5.58 -14.59
C ASP A 133 11.26 5.47 -15.23
N GLY A 134 10.33 6.30 -14.76
CA GLY A 134 8.94 6.40 -15.23
C GLY A 134 7.97 5.51 -14.46
N TYR A 135 8.42 4.79 -13.43
CA TYR A 135 7.58 3.91 -12.61
C TYR A 135 7.49 4.42 -11.16
N GLY A 136 6.33 4.28 -10.54
CA GLY A 136 6.18 4.58 -9.12
C GLY A 136 6.96 3.60 -8.23
N ASP A 137 7.67 4.14 -7.25
CA ASP A 137 8.38 3.38 -6.23
C ASP A 137 7.59 3.34 -4.92
N VAL A 138 8.00 2.44 -4.02
CA VAL A 138 7.35 2.27 -2.72
C VAL A 138 8.36 2.21 -1.58
N ILE A 139 7.93 2.68 -0.41
CA ILE A 139 8.68 2.59 0.83
C ILE A 139 7.85 1.86 1.90
N VAL A 140 8.52 0.98 2.64
CA VAL A 140 7.91 0.16 3.69
C VAL A 140 8.65 0.32 5.01
N GLY A 141 7.95 0.81 6.02
CA GLY A 141 8.47 1.02 7.38
C GLY A 141 8.26 -0.18 8.31
N SER A 142 9.03 -0.20 9.40
CA SER A 142 9.12 -1.31 10.35
C SER A 142 9.09 -0.87 11.82
N ASN A 143 8.17 0.01 12.20
CA ASN A 143 7.93 0.49 13.58
C ASN A 143 9.20 0.93 14.33
N GLY A 144 10.03 1.77 13.70
CA GLY A 144 11.25 2.28 14.32
C GLY A 144 12.49 1.38 14.15
N ASN A 145 12.36 0.24 13.48
CA ASN A 145 13.48 -0.67 13.16
C ASN A 145 14.13 -0.37 11.79
N GLY A 146 13.61 0.61 11.05
CA GLY A 146 14.08 0.98 9.71
C GLY A 146 12.94 1.05 8.68
N ALA A 147 13.33 1.45 7.47
CA ALA A 147 12.46 1.47 6.30
C ALA A 147 13.22 0.94 5.07
N VAL A 148 12.49 0.37 4.11
CA VAL A 148 13.08 -0.21 2.89
C VAL A 148 12.35 0.36 1.69
N VAL A 149 13.13 0.82 0.71
CA VAL A 149 12.65 1.37 -0.56
C VAL A 149 12.79 0.31 -1.64
N PHE A 150 11.73 0.14 -2.43
CA PHE A 150 11.66 -0.78 -3.57
C PHE A 150 11.22 0.00 -4.79
N ARG A 151 11.85 -0.31 -5.92
CA ARG A 151 11.54 0.39 -7.17
C ARG A 151 10.40 -0.25 -7.94
N GLY A 152 9.67 0.55 -8.70
CA GLY A 152 8.74 0.12 -9.71
C GLY A 152 9.43 -0.55 -10.91
N GLY A 153 8.63 -0.94 -11.89
CA GLY A 153 9.14 -1.46 -13.15
C GLY A 153 8.04 -2.13 -13.99
N PRO A 154 8.33 -2.57 -15.22
CA PRO A 154 7.32 -3.08 -16.16
C PRO A 154 6.51 -4.30 -15.68
N GLY A 155 6.99 -4.99 -14.63
CA GLY A 155 6.30 -6.12 -13.99
C GLY A 155 5.69 -5.77 -12.62
N GLY A 156 5.61 -4.48 -12.30
CA GLY A 156 5.36 -3.96 -10.97
C GLY A 156 6.64 -3.86 -10.12
N VAL A 157 6.45 -3.75 -8.80
CA VAL A 157 7.55 -3.52 -7.85
C VAL A 157 8.62 -4.62 -7.89
N ILE A 158 9.88 -4.22 -8.03
CA ILE A 158 11.06 -5.06 -7.95
C ILE A 158 11.32 -5.46 -6.49
N THR A 159 11.30 -6.77 -6.21
CA THR A 159 11.37 -7.29 -4.83
C THR A 159 12.75 -7.22 -4.17
N THR A 160 13.79 -6.86 -4.93
CA THR A 160 15.13 -6.60 -4.37
C THR A 160 15.16 -5.18 -3.83
N PRO A 161 15.48 -4.96 -2.54
CA PRO A 161 15.58 -3.62 -1.97
C PRO A 161 16.51 -2.71 -2.78
N HIS A 162 16.05 -1.51 -3.14
CA HIS A 162 16.89 -0.47 -3.70
C HIS A 162 17.72 0.21 -2.60
N GLN A 163 17.08 0.52 -1.48
CA GLN A 163 17.72 1.15 -0.33
C GLN A 163 17.15 0.64 0.98
N VAL A 164 18.01 0.46 1.98
CA VAL A 164 17.61 0.12 3.35
C VAL A 164 18.05 1.26 4.28
N LEU A 165 17.07 1.95 4.84
CA LEU A 165 17.24 3.06 5.77
C LEU A 165 17.25 2.50 7.20
N THR A 166 18.37 2.62 7.89
CA THR A 166 18.54 2.13 9.27
C THR A 166 18.84 3.27 10.23
N GLY A 167 18.31 3.18 11.45
CA GLY A 167 18.48 4.20 12.50
C GLY A 167 17.37 4.07 13.55
N ALA A 168 17.69 4.36 14.82
CA ALA A 168 16.67 4.40 15.87
C ALA A 168 15.60 5.43 15.49
N SER A 169 14.32 5.04 15.57
CA SER A 169 13.15 5.87 15.24
C SER A 169 12.84 6.08 13.74
N VAL A 170 13.52 5.38 12.83
CA VAL A 170 13.18 5.39 11.38
C VAL A 170 12.08 4.37 11.08
N GLY A 171 11.08 4.76 10.28
CA GLY A 171 10.02 3.87 9.79
C GLY A 171 8.89 3.61 10.78
N HIS A 172 8.60 4.55 11.69
CA HIS A 172 7.34 4.54 12.44
C HIS A 172 6.17 4.91 11.53
N ASP A 173 6.32 6.01 10.79
CA ASP A 173 5.45 6.46 9.72
C ASP A 173 6.33 6.76 8.49
N VAL A 174 5.84 6.41 7.30
CA VAL A 174 6.44 6.82 6.04
C VAL A 174 5.35 7.49 5.21
N CYS A 175 5.67 8.62 4.61
CA CYS A 175 4.80 9.33 3.69
C CYS A 175 5.66 9.95 2.59
N THR A 176 5.15 9.99 1.35
CA THR A 176 5.74 10.83 0.32
C THR A 176 5.45 12.31 0.60
N ALA A 177 6.43 13.17 0.35
CA ALA A 177 6.26 14.62 0.32
C ALA A 177 6.10 15.16 -1.11
N GLY A 178 6.17 14.28 -2.12
CA GLY A 178 6.31 14.64 -3.53
C GLY A 178 7.65 15.28 -3.87
N ASP A 179 7.67 15.91 -5.04
CA ASP A 179 8.64 16.91 -5.53
C ASP A 179 9.07 17.99 -4.50
N VAL A 180 10.06 17.79 -3.63
CA VAL A 180 10.43 18.80 -2.60
C VAL A 180 11.54 19.76 -3.05
N ASN A 181 12.31 19.43 -4.06
CA ASN A 181 13.45 20.19 -4.57
C ASN A 181 13.25 20.71 -6.00
N GLY A 182 12.14 20.36 -6.64
CA GLY A 182 11.71 20.82 -7.96
C GLY A 182 12.57 20.28 -9.10
N ASP A 183 13.22 19.13 -8.95
CA ASP A 183 14.06 18.54 -10.00
C ASP A 183 13.34 17.54 -10.92
N GLY A 184 12.09 17.20 -10.60
CA GLY A 184 11.26 16.27 -11.39
C GLY A 184 11.84 14.87 -11.41
#